data_AF-A0A183BCP3-F1
#
_entry.id   AF-A0A183BCP3-F1
#
_cell.length_a   1.000
_cell.length_b   1.000
_cell.length_c   1.000
_cell.angle_alpha   90.00
_cell.angle_beta   90.00
_cell.angle_gamma   90.00
#
_symmetry.space_group_name_H-M   'P 1'
#
loop_
_entity.id
_entity.type
_entity.pdbx_description
1 polymer ?
#
loop_
_entity_poly.entity_id
_entity_poly.type
_entity_poly.pdbx_seq_one_letter_code
_entity_poly.pdbx_strand_id
1 'polypeptide(L)'
;MNTPAAHWVLEQRYGGINEPYAMRTPLGWVCMGPAKETNSLEANVDHLLVEDSLFNRLDAMWALEFDEPNPLARPVSMEDKEAISLLEADCLLIGGHIELPLPWRKGSPCL
;
A
#
# COMPACT_ATOMS: atom_id res chain seq x y z
N MET A 1 3.39 1.41 -20.03
CA MET A 1 3.29 1.33 -21.50
C MET A 1 2.61 0.01 -21.84
N ASN A 2 1.38 0.02 -22.35
CA ASN A 2 0.68 -1.22 -22.73
C ASN A 2 1.33 -1.78 -23.99
N THR A 3 1.84 -3.01 -23.92
CA THR A 3 2.61 -3.64 -25.01
C THR A 3 1.85 -4.86 -25.52
N PRO A 4 1.00 -4.73 -26.55
CA PRO A 4 0.20 -5.84 -27.07
C PRO A 4 1.04 -7.05 -27.50
N ALA A 5 2.26 -6.79 -27.94
CA ALA A 5 3.24 -7.82 -28.31
C ALA A 5 3.57 -8.80 -27.17
N ALA A 6 3.47 -8.37 -25.91
CA ALA A 6 3.73 -9.23 -24.75
C ALA A 6 2.68 -10.33 -24.57
N HIS A 7 1.53 -10.22 -25.24
CA HIS A 7 0.44 -11.21 -25.21
C HIS A 7 0.39 -12.10 -26.46
N TRP A 8 1.34 -11.96 -27.39
CA TRP A 8 1.39 -12.84 -28.56
C TRP A 8 1.64 -14.30 -28.15
N VAL A 9 0.84 -15.20 -28.73
CA VAL A 9 1.00 -16.64 -28.54
C VAL A 9 2.13 -17.13 -29.44
N LEU A 10 3.25 -17.51 -28.84
CA LEU A 10 4.42 -18.05 -29.51
C LEU A 10 4.31 -19.57 -29.72
N GLU A 11 3.65 -20.26 -28.79
CA GLU A 11 3.43 -21.71 -28.85
C GLU A 11 2.16 -22.05 -28.08
N GLN A 12 1.44 -23.09 -28.53
CA GLN A 12 0.26 -23.60 -27.82
C GLN A 12 0.33 -25.12 -27.72
N ARG A 13 -0.01 -25.64 -26.54
CA ARG A 13 -0.10 -27.06 -26.24
C ARG A 13 -1.49 -27.37 -25.71
N TYR A 14 -2.16 -28.32 -26.35
CA TYR A 14 -3.50 -28.75 -25.96
C TYR A 14 -3.42 -30.04 -25.16
N GLY A 15 -4.20 -30.12 -24.08
CA GLY A 15 -4.56 -31.38 -23.47
C GLY A 15 -5.61 -32.14 -24.30
N GLY A 16 -6.21 -33.16 -23.70
CA GLY A 16 -7.38 -33.83 -24.24
C GLY A 16 -8.65 -32.98 -24.24
N ILE A 17 -9.77 -33.57 -24.64
CA ILE A 17 -11.09 -32.96 -24.54
C ILE A 17 -11.39 -32.61 -23.06
N ASN A 18 -11.78 -31.35 -22.81
CA ASN A 18 -12.04 -30.79 -21.47
C ASN A 18 -10.83 -30.77 -20.51
N GLU A 19 -9.61 -30.82 -21.04
CA GLU A 19 -8.38 -30.63 -20.27
C GLU A 19 -7.80 -29.23 -20.49
N PRO A 20 -6.98 -28.72 -19.55
CA PRO A 20 -6.40 -27.41 -19.71
C PRO A 20 -5.41 -27.40 -20.89
N TYR A 21 -5.22 -26.21 -21.47
CA TYR A 21 -4.24 -25.97 -22.53
C TYR A 21 -3.26 -24.90 -22.08
N ALA A 22 -2.02 -24.98 -22.55
CA ALA A 22 -0.97 -24.03 -22.21
C ALA A 22 -0.58 -23.19 -23.43
N MET A 23 -0.35 -21.90 -23.22
CA MET A 23 0.15 -20.96 -24.22
C MET A 23 1.47 -20.36 -23.75
N ARG A 24 2.48 -20.31 -24.62
CA ARG A 24 3.74 -19.61 -24.38
C ARG A 24 3.64 -18.21 -24.95
N THR A 25 3.76 -17.19 -24.10
CA THR A 25 3.90 -15.78 -24.49
C THR A 25 5.36 -15.34 -24.30
N PRO A 26 5.76 -14.14 -24.74
CA PRO A 26 7.05 -13.56 -24.36
C PRO A 26 7.30 -13.49 -22.85
N LEU A 27 6.24 -13.48 -22.04
CA LEU A 27 6.33 -13.44 -20.57
C LEU A 27 6.46 -14.84 -19.93
N GLY A 28 6.27 -15.93 -20.69
CA GLY A 28 6.36 -17.29 -20.18
C GLY A 28 5.17 -18.17 -20.55
N TRP A 29 5.00 -19.28 -19.85
CA TRP A 29 3.89 -20.22 -20.06
C TRP A 29 2.68 -19.85 -19.20
N VAL A 30 1.50 -19.83 -19.81
CA VAL A 30 0.21 -19.61 -19.15
C VAL A 30 -0.70 -20.79 -19.42
N CYS A 31 -1.28 -21.37 -18.38
CA CYS A 31 -2.21 -22.50 -18.47
C CYS A 31 -3.66 -22.00 -18.34
N MET A 32 -4.55 -22.47 -19.22
CA MET A 32 -5.93 -22.04 -19.33
C MET A 32 -6.87 -23.25 -19.32
N GLY A 33 -7.96 -23.15 -18.57
CA GLY A 33 -8.99 -24.19 -18.49
C GLY A 33 -9.02 -24.89 -17.12
N PRO A 34 -9.98 -25.82 -16.93
CA PRO A 34 -10.19 -26.50 -15.66
C PRO A 34 -9.02 -27.43 -15.35
N ALA A 35 -8.20 -27.08 -14.36
CA ALA A 35 -7.24 -28.03 -13.79
C ALA A 35 -8.03 -29.05 -12.97
N LYS A 36 -7.92 -30.34 -13.30
CA LYS A 36 -8.45 -31.41 -12.43
C LYS A 36 -7.80 -31.23 -11.06
N GLU A 37 -8.59 -31.09 -10.00
CA GLU A 37 -8.10 -31.00 -8.64
C GLU A 37 -7.46 -32.35 -8.24
N THR A 38 -6.21 -32.55 -8.63
CA THR A 38 -5.36 -33.58 -8.05
C THR A 38 -4.79 -32.99 -6.76
N ASN A 39 -5.19 -33.54 -5.62
CA ASN A 39 -4.60 -33.25 -4.31
C ASN A 39 -3.08 -33.05 -4.42
N SER A 40 -2.63 -31.89 -3.91
CA SER A 40 -1.23 -31.48 -3.69
C SER A 40 -0.29 -31.43 -4.91
N LEU A 41 -0.24 -30.29 -5.57
CA LEU A 41 0.79 -29.29 -5.29
C LEU A 41 0.24 -27.98 -5.83
N GLU A 42 0.22 -26.93 -5.00
CA GLU A 42 0.07 -25.58 -5.50
C GLU A 42 1.16 -25.37 -6.56
N ALA A 43 0.81 -25.52 -7.84
CA ALA A 43 1.64 -25.06 -8.94
C ALA A 43 1.54 -23.54 -8.97
N ASN A 44 2.00 -22.93 -7.88
CA ASN A 44 2.26 -21.52 -7.82
C ASN A 44 3.53 -21.32 -8.65
N VAL A 45 3.35 -20.85 -9.89
CA VAL A 45 4.46 -20.39 -10.73
C VAL A 45 4.89 -19.03 -10.19
N ASP A 46 5.32 -19.01 -8.93
CA ASP A 46 5.95 -17.85 -8.33
C ASP A 46 7.41 -17.87 -8.79
N HIS A 47 7.69 -17.08 -9.83
CA HIS A 47 9.06 -16.65 -10.16
C HIS A 47 9.63 -15.68 -9.10
N LEU A 48 8.92 -15.48 -7.98
CA LEU A 48 9.33 -14.65 -6.88
C LEU A 48 10.08 -15.53 -5.88
N LEU A 49 11.40 -15.56 -6.02
CA LEU A 49 12.32 -16.08 -5.02
C LEU A 49 11.87 -15.63 -3.63
N VAL A 50 11.42 -16.62 -2.86
CA VAL A 50 10.95 -16.51 -1.48
C VAL A 50 12.14 -16.15 -0.59
N GLU A 51 12.36 -14.85 -0.39
CA GLU A 51 13.03 -14.31 0.81
C GLU A 51 12.40 -12.97 1.23
N ASP A 52 11.85 -12.19 0.28
CA ASP A 52 10.99 -11.06 0.60
C ASP A 52 9.53 -11.51 0.62
N SER A 53 8.85 -11.30 1.76
CA SER A 53 7.42 -11.56 1.84
C SER A 53 6.72 -10.76 0.72
N LEU A 54 5.85 -11.40 -0.05
CA LEU A 54 5.05 -10.76 -1.10
C LEU A 54 4.44 -9.43 -0.62
N PHE A 55 4.04 -9.41 0.65
CA PHE A 55 3.51 -8.24 1.34
C PHE A 55 4.52 -7.07 1.40
N ASN A 56 5.80 -7.31 1.70
CA ASN A 56 6.82 -6.25 1.69
C ASN A 56 6.97 -5.63 0.29
N ARG A 57 6.88 -6.45 -0.76
CA ARG A 57 7.02 -5.98 -2.14
C ARG A 57 5.78 -5.24 -2.62
N LEU A 58 4.60 -5.70 -2.23
CA LEU A 58 3.34 -4.98 -2.44
C LEU A 58 3.34 -3.65 -1.70
N ASP A 59 3.81 -3.62 -0.47
CA ASP A 59 3.93 -2.42 0.36
C ASP A 59 4.91 -1.41 -0.25
N ALA A 60 6.08 -1.87 -0.70
CA ALA A 60 7.05 -1.01 -1.40
C ALA A 60 6.52 -0.47 -2.74
N MET A 61 5.76 -1.28 -3.48
CA MET A 61 5.12 -0.84 -4.73
C MET A 61 4.04 0.21 -4.45
N TRP A 62 3.21 -0.02 -3.43
CA TRP A 62 2.21 0.96 -2.98
C TRP A 62 2.86 2.25 -2.48
N ALA A 63 3.92 2.18 -1.68
CA ALA A 63 4.65 3.36 -1.24
C ALA A 63 5.23 4.11 -2.45
N LEU A 64 5.82 3.44 -3.43
CA LEU A 64 6.38 4.13 -4.59
C LEU A 64 5.34 4.87 -5.44
N GLU A 65 4.14 4.30 -5.59
CA GLU A 65 3.05 4.88 -6.40
C GLU A 65 2.19 5.89 -5.64
N PHE A 66 2.11 5.76 -4.31
CA PHE A 66 1.20 6.52 -3.45
C PHE A 66 1.89 7.15 -2.23
N ASP A 67 3.21 7.38 -2.26
CA ASP A 67 3.90 8.29 -1.33
C ASP A 67 3.48 9.73 -1.64
N GLU A 68 2.19 10.01 -1.43
CA GLU A 68 1.70 11.35 -1.27
C GLU A 68 2.32 11.87 0.04
N PRO A 69 2.88 13.09 0.05
CA PRO A 69 3.35 13.70 1.28
C PRO A 69 2.20 13.63 2.28
N ASN A 70 2.47 13.00 3.43
CA ASN A 70 1.49 12.71 4.46
C ASN A 70 0.45 13.84 4.54
N PRO A 71 -0.84 13.62 4.22
CA PRO A 71 -1.83 14.69 4.25
C PRO A 71 -2.07 15.23 5.68
N LEU A 72 -1.57 14.53 6.71
CA LEU A 72 -1.47 15.01 8.09
C LEU A 72 -0.21 15.84 8.35
N ALA A 73 0.85 15.70 7.52
CA ALA A 73 1.93 16.68 7.41
C ALA A 73 1.41 17.89 6.63
N ARG A 74 0.39 18.55 7.20
CA ARG A 74 0.05 19.91 6.82
C ARG A 74 1.33 20.74 6.93
N PRO A 75 1.63 21.64 5.98
CA PRO A 75 2.67 22.63 6.19
C PRO A 75 2.26 23.44 7.42
N VAL A 76 2.89 23.14 8.55
CA VAL A 76 2.60 23.79 9.83
C VAL A 76 2.99 25.26 9.66
N SER A 77 2.00 26.15 9.63
CA SER A 77 2.25 27.59 9.56
C SER A 77 3.05 28.04 10.78
N MET A 78 3.69 29.20 10.73
CA MET A 78 4.44 29.69 11.90
C MET A 78 3.49 29.87 13.09
N GLU A 79 2.26 30.28 12.82
CA GLU A 79 1.16 30.39 13.77
C GLU A 79 0.79 29.02 14.36
N ASP A 80 0.71 27.97 13.54
CA ASP A 80 0.44 26.61 14.01
C ASP A 80 1.59 26.09 14.88
N LYS A 81 2.86 26.41 14.56
CA LYS A 81 4.01 26.04 15.39
C LYS A 81 3.99 26.73 16.74
N GLU A 82 3.65 28.01 16.77
CA GLU A 82 3.48 28.77 18.01
C GLU A 82 2.32 28.21 18.84
N ALA A 83 1.20 27.88 18.21
CA ALA A 83 0.04 27.28 18.87
C ALA A 83 0.37 25.92 19.49
N ILE A 84 1.06 25.05 18.75
CA ILE A 84 1.49 23.72 19.25
C ILE A 84 2.48 23.88 20.41
N SER A 85 3.48 24.76 20.29
CA SER A 85 4.46 25.00 21.35
C SER A 85 3.81 25.53 22.63
N LEU A 86 2.80 26.39 22.49
CA LEU A 86 2.03 26.91 23.62
C LEU A 86 1.20 25.81 24.31
N LEU A 87 0.56 24.94 23.52
CA LEU A 87 -0.20 23.81 24.03
C LEU A 87 0.70 22.80 24.75
N GLU A 88 1.88 22.49 24.21
CA GLU A 88 2.83 21.59 24.86
C GLU A 88 3.39 22.15 26.17
N ALA A 89 3.55 23.47 26.27
CA ALA A 89 4.09 24.13 27.45
C ALA A 89 3.07 24.28 28.60
N ASP A 90 1.86 24.74 28.30
CA ASP A 90 0.90 25.19 29.32
C ASP A 90 -0.37 24.34 29.40
N CYS A 91 -0.42 23.16 28.76
CA CYS A 91 -1.51 22.21 28.94
C CYS A 91 -1.47 21.62 30.36
N LEU A 92 -2.54 21.86 31.13
CA LEU A 92 -2.66 21.39 32.51
C LEU A 92 -3.91 20.52 32.68
N LEU A 93 -3.75 19.36 33.32
CA LEU A 93 -4.87 18.54 33.77
C LEU A 93 -5.16 18.87 35.23
N ILE A 94 -6.21 19.64 35.50
CA ILE A 94 -6.59 20.09 36.84
C ILE A 94 -7.96 19.52 37.18
N GLY A 95 -8.10 18.82 38.30
CA GLY A 95 -9.41 18.40 38.81
C GLY A 95 -10.25 17.49 37.90
N GLY A 96 -9.62 16.85 36.89
CA GLY A 96 -10.31 16.01 35.91
C GLY A 96 -10.73 16.71 34.62
N HIS A 97 -10.41 18.00 34.45
CA HIS A 97 -10.55 18.73 33.20
C HIS A 97 -9.20 19.22 32.68
N ILE A 98 -9.12 19.36 31.36
CA ILE A 98 -7.92 19.86 30.68
C ILE A 98 -8.10 21.36 30.47
N GLU A 99 -7.20 22.15 31.05
CA GLU A 99 -7.06 23.57 30.79
C GLU A 99 -5.99 23.77 29.71
N LEU A 100 -6.37 24.44 28.62
CA LEU A 100 -5.51 24.74 27.50
C LEU A 100 -5.40 26.26 27.32
N PRO A 101 -4.19 26.79 27.07
CA PRO A 101 -4.01 28.19 26.69
C PRO A 101 -4.65 28.45 25.32
N LEU A 102 -5.26 29.63 25.13
CA LEU A 102 -5.86 30.02 23.86
C LEU A 102 -4.76 30.52 22.89
N PRO A 103 -4.51 29.85 21.74
CA PRO A 103 -3.42 30.23 20.83
C PRO A 103 -3.53 31.65 20.26
N TRP A 104 -4.75 32.17 20.14
CA TRP A 104 -5.04 33.49 19.55
C TRP A 104 -5.18 34.61 20.59
N ARG A 105 -5.07 34.33 21.90
CA ARG A 105 -5.27 35.33 22.96
C ARG A 105 -4.01 35.46 23.82
N LYS A 106 -3.19 36.46 23.51
CA LYS A 106 -2.00 36.81 24.30
C LYS A 106 -2.42 37.64 25.51
N GLY A 107 -2.58 37.00 26.67
CA GLY A 107 -2.88 37.66 27.94
C GLY A 107 -3.68 36.76 28.89
N SER A 108 -3.53 36.97 30.20
CA SER A 108 -4.32 36.27 31.21
C SER A 108 -5.81 36.50 30.96
N PRO A 109 -6.67 35.47 31.07
CA PRO A 109 -8.11 35.69 31.05
C PRO A 109 -8.43 36.67 32.19
N CYS A 110 -8.96 37.85 31.84
CA CYS A 110 -9.54 38.74 32.81
C CYS A 110 -10.80 38.05 33.36
N LEU A 111 -10.78 37.75 34.65
CA LEU A 111 -11.95 37.42 35.45
C LEU A 111 -12.82 38.66 35.64
#